data_AF-A0A6V7QX07-F1
#
_entry.id   AF-A0A6V7QX07-F1
#
_cell.length_a   1.000
_cell.length_b   1.000
_cell.length_c   1.000
_cell.angle_alpha   90.00
_cell.angle_beta   90.00
_cell.angle_gamma   90.00
#
_symmetry.space_group_name_H-M   'P 1'
#
loop_
_entity.id
_entity.type
_entity.pdbx_description
1 polymer ?
#
loop_
_entity_poly.entity_id
_entity_poly.type
_entity_poly.pdbx_seq_one_letter_code
_entity_poly.pdbx_strand_id
1 'polypeptide(L)'
;MLSVHGFGCNVFSVDIGADRIVCGGEEGVVRVWNFSEALEIEKRVRALRSVRLENRMRRRKAQIEINGNGGKGDQCSVAAKRNQLNADRNGVWHSKRGVSGKLKA
;
A
#
# COMPACT_ATOMS: atom_id res chain seq x y z
N MET A 1 2.61 16.63 18.21
CA MET A 1 1.87 17.70 18.90
C MET A 1 1.85 18.90 17.96
N LEU A 2 0.70 19.24 17.38
CA LEU A 2 0.56 20.44 16.54
C LEU A 2 0.21 21.60 17.46
N SER A 3 1.09 22.60 17.59
CA SER A 3 0.78 23.83 18.33
C SER A 3 0.25 24.87 17.35
N VAL A 4 -1.03 25.21 17.48
CA VAL A 4 -1.68 26.24 16.67
C VAL A 4 -1.46 27.57 17.38
N HIS A 5 -0.55 28.39 16.85
CA HIS A 5 -0.33 29.75 17.33
C HIS A 5 -1.14 30.70 16.46
N GLY A 6 -2.13 31.38 17.04
CA GLY A 6 -3.02 32.28 16.31
C GLY A 6 -3.65 33.39 17.15
N PHE A 7 -3.20 33.56 18.39
CA PHE A 7 -3.71 34.58 19.32
C PHE A 7 -2.54 35.42 19.84
N GLY A 8 -2.66 36.75 19.70
CA GLY A 8 -1.75 37.73 20.34
C GLY A 8 -2.24 38.18 21.72
N CYS A 9 -3.48 37.85 22.06
CA CYS A 9 -4.16 38.22 23.31
C CYS A 9 -4.72 36.98 24.05
N ASN A 10 -5.37 37.20 25.19
CA ASN A 10 -5.93 36.12 26.00
C ASN A 10 -7.14 35.44 25.33
N VAL A 11 -7.17 34.11 25.38
CA VAL A 11 -8.32 33.29 24.97
C VAL A 11 -9.11 32.93 26.23
N PHE A 12 -10.42 33.19 26.22
CA PHE A 12 -11.28 32.92 27.38
C PHE A 12 -12.10 31.64 27.20
N SER A 13 -12.41 31.26 25.97
CA SER A 13 -13.18 30.05 25.67
C SER A 13 -12.67 29.35 24.41
N VAL A 14 -12.69 28.02 24.47
CA VAL A 14 -12.36 27.14 23.34
C VAL A 14 -13.38 26.00 23.33
N ASP A 15 -13.96 25.75 22.16
CA ASP A 15 -14.78 24.57 21.87
C ASP A 15 -14.10 23.71 20.81
N ILE A 16 -14.07 22.39 21.04
CA ILE A 16 -13.41 21.42 20.16
C ILE A 16 -14.47 20.44 19.67
N GLY A 17 -14.95 20.68 18.46
CA GLY A 17 -15.84 19.79 17.73
C GLY A 17 -15.10 18.69 16.97
N ALA A 18 -15.87 17.82 16.32
CA ALA A 18 -15.32 16.71 15.54
C ALA A 18 -14.60 17.17 14.25
N ASP A 19 -15.00 18.31 13.68
CA ASP A 19 -14.52 18.84 12.40
C ASP A 19 -14.02 20.29 12.49
N ARG A 20 -14.13 20.92 13.66
CA ARG A 20 -13.79 22.33 13.87
C ARG A 20 -13.32 22.61 15.28
N ILE A 21 -12.47 23.62 15.41
CA ILE A 21 -12.14 24.27 16.69
C ILE A 21 -12.62 25.70 16.63
N VAL A 22 -13.33 26.14 17.68
CA VAL A 22 -13.82 27.51 17.82
C VAL A 22 -13.16 28.12 19.04
N CYS A 23 -12.62 29.33 18.91
CA CYS A 23 -12.08 30.07 20.05
C CYS A 23 -12.55 31.52 20.07
N GLY A 24 -12.78 32.02 21.29
CA GLY A 24 -13.15 33.40 21.56
C GLY A 24 -12.26 33.98 22.67
N GLY A 25 -11.94 35.26 22.54
CA GLY A 25 -11.01 35.93 23.45
C GLY A 25 -11.18 37.43 23.47
N GLU A 26 -10.18 38.08 24.08
CA GLU A 26 -10.17 39.51 24.37
C GLU A 26 -10.24 40.41 23.14
N GLU A 27 -9.83 39.92 21.97
CA GLU A 27 -9.91 40.64 20.69
C GLU A 27 -11.36 40.90 20.22
N GLY A 28 -12.37 40.33 20.90
CA GLY A 28 -13.78 40.45 20.50
C GLY A 28 -14.12 39.70 19.21
N VAL A 29 -13.19 38.86 18.72
CA VAL A 29 -13.32 38.06 17.50
C VAL A 29 -13.49 36.59 17.86
N VAL A 30 -14.38 35.91 17.14
CA VAL A 30 -14.50 34.44 17.14
C VAL A 30 -13.69 33.89 15.97
N ARG A 31 -12.72 33.03 16.26
CA ARG A 31 -11.93 32.34 15.23
C ARG A 31 -12.41 30.91 15.10
N VAL A 32 -12.60 30.47 13.86
CA VAL A 32 -13.06 29.12 13.53
C VAL A 32 -12.04 28.45 12.64
N TRP A 33 -11.51 27.32 13.10
CA TRP A 33 -10.62 26.46 12.34
C TRP A 33 -11.42 25.26 11.84
N ASN A 34 -11.69 25.19 10.54
CA ASN A 34 -12.41 24.08 9.92
C ASN A 34 -11.40 23.08 9.33
N PHE A 35 -11.46 21.83 9.77
CA PHE A 35 -10.63 20.73 9.28
C PHE A 35 -11.48 19.54 8.82
N SER A 36 -12.73 19.80 8.40
CA SER A 36 -13.63 18.80 7.80
C SER A 36 -12.97 18.06 6.63
N GLU A 37 -12.26 18.77 5.75
CA GLU A 37 -11.53 18.15 4.64
C GLU A 37 -10.43 17.19 5.14
N ALA A 38 -9.66 17.62 6.15
CA ALA A 38 -8.64 16.77 6.75
C ALA A 38 -9.26 15.53 7.42
N LEU A 39 -10.42 15.68 8.05
CA LEU A 39 -11.18 14.58 8.65
C LEU A 39 -11.65 13.58 7.58
N GLU A 40 -12.18 14.05 6.45
CA GLU A 40 -12.61 13.18 5.35
C GLU A 40 -11.42 12.43 4.71
N ILE A 41 -10.28 13.10 4.56
CA ILE A 41 -9.05 12.45 4.09
C ILE A 41 -8.60 11.36 5.07
N GLU A 42 -8.63 11.64 6.38
CA GLU A 42 -8.25 10.67 7.42
C GLU A 42 -9.14 9.42 7.37
N LYS A 43 -10.46 9.60 7.29
CA LYS A 43 -11.43 8.51 7.12
C LYS A 43 -11.14 7.68 5.88
N ARG A 44 -10.92 8.32 4.73
CA ARG A 44 -10.61 7.64 3.46
C ARG A 44 -9.31 6.85 3.54
N VAL A 45 -8.25 7.44 4.10
CA VAL A 45 -6.95 6.77 4.27
C VAL A 45 -7.09 5.57 5.21
N ARG A 46 -7.85 5.71 6.29
CA ARG A 46 -8.14 4.62 7.23
C ARG A 46 -8.87 3.46 6.54
N ALA A 47 -9.90 3.74 5.75
CA ALA A 47 -10.61 2.72 4.96
C ALA A 47 -9.69 2.03 3.93
N LEU A 48 -8.81 2.78 3.26
CA LEU A 48 -7.86 2.17 2.32
C LEU A 48 -6.83 1.26 3.03
N ARG A 49 -6.45 1.58 4.26
CA ARG A 49 -5.53 0.73 5.05
C ARG A 49 -6.15 -0.62 5.37
N SER A 50 -7.42 -0.67 5.78
CA SER A 50 -8.11 -1.94 6.07
C SER A 50 -8.21 -2.81 4.81
N VAL A 51 -8.59 -2.22 3.67
CA VAL A 51 -8.67 -2.93 2.38
C VAL A 51 -7.31 -3.49 1.96
N ARG A 52 -6.22 -2.72 2.09
CA ARG A 52 -4.86 -3.20 1.75
C ARG A 52 -4.44 -4.38 2.61
N LEU A 53 -4.75 -4.34 3.91
CA LEU A 53 -4.44 -5.43 4.83
C LEU A 53 -5.23 -6.69 4.47
N GLU A 54 -6.53 -6.55 4.21
CA GLU A 54 -7.38 -7.66 3.82
C GLU A 54 -6.90 -8.31 2.51
N ASN A 55 -6.57 -7.50 1.51
CA ASN A 55 -6.02 -7.99 0.24
C ASN A 55 -4.70 -8.74 0.43
N ARG A 56 -3.84 -8.30 1.34
CA ARG A 56 -2.61 -9.03 1.71
C ARG A 56 -2.96 -10.40 2.31
N MET A 57 -3.97 -10.47 3.18
CA MET A 57 -4.41 -11.72 3.79
C MET A 57 -5.03 -12.68 2.76
N ARG A 58 -5.86 -12.16 1.84
CA ARG A 58 -6.43 -12.95 0.74
C ARG A 58 -5.33 -13.55 -0.16
N ARG A 59 -4.32 -12.76 -0.54
CA ARG A 59 -3.18 -13.25 -1.32
C ARG A 59 -2.38 -14.33 -0.59
N ARG A 60 -2.14 -14.17 0.72
CA ARG A 60 -1.47 -15.19 1.53
C ARG A 60 -2.27 -16.50 1.57
N LYS A 61 -3.59 -16.44 1.78
CA LYS A 61 -4.46 -17.63 1.78
C LYS A 61 -4.40 -18.36 0.44
N ALA A 62 -4.58 -17.64 -0.67
CA ALA A 62 -4.49 -18.23 -2.01
C ALA A 62 -3.12 -18.86 -2.29
N GLN A 63 -2.02 -18.23 -1.84
CA GLN A 63 -0.67 -18.81 -1.99
C GLN A 63 -0.50 -20.09 -1.17
N ILE A 64 -1.06 -20.15 0.04
CA ILE A 64 -1.04 -21.36 0.88
C ILE A 64 -1.85 -22.47 0.21
N GLU A 65 -3.02 -22.17 -0.35
CA GLU A 65 -3.84 -23.13 -1.09
C GLU A 65 -3.12 -23.68 -2.32
N ILE A 66 -2.48 -22.82 -3.13
CA ILE A 66 -1.69 -23.23 -4.30
C ILE A 66 -0.49 -24.10 -3.89
N ASN A 67 0.24 -23.70 -2.85
CA ASN A 67 1.39 -24.47 -2.36
C ASN A 67 0.97 -25.79 -1.69
N GLY A 68 -0.23 -25.85 -1.09
CA GLY A 68 -0.78 -27.06 -0.49
C GLY A 68 -1.30 -28.07 -1.52
N ASN A 69 -1.89 -27.60 -2.63
CA ASN A 69 -2.35 -28.46 -3.72
C ASN A 69 -1.24 -28.83 -4.73
N GLY A 70 -0.10 -28.14 -4.74
CA GLY A 70 1.07 -28.48 -5.57
C GLY A 70 1.79 -29.78 -5.17
N GLY A 71 1.32 -30.48 -4.12
CA GLY A 71 1.92 -31.71 -3.60
C GLY A 71 1.40 -33.03 -4.20
N LYS A 72 0.40 -33.04 -5.09
CA LYS A 72 -0.15 -34.28 -5.68
C LYS A 72 -0.61 -34.10 -7.14
N GLY A 73 0.18 -34.64 -8.07
CA GLY A 73 -0.09 -34.75 -9.52
C GLY A 73 0.25 -33.46 -10.27
N ASP A 74 1.11 -33.44 -11.29
CA ASP A 74 1.18 -34.42 -12.37
C ASP A 74 2.60 -34.76 -12.81
N GLN A 75 2.78 -36.06 -13.03
CA GLN A 75 3.82 -36.62 -13.87
C GLN A 75 3.74 -35.95 -15.24
N CYS A 76 4.76 -35.15 -15.58
CA CYS A 76 4.93 -34.69 -16.96
C CYS A 76 5.54 -35.85 -17.75
N SER A 77 4.68 -36.66 -18.37
CA SER A 77 5.07 -37.68 -19.35
C SER A 77 5.46 -37.01 -20.67
N VAL A 78 6.61 -36.33 -20.68
CA VAL A 78 7.22 -35.87 -21.93
C VAL A 78 7.87 -37.08 -22.59
N ALA A 79 7.35 -37.41 -23.77
CA ALA A 79 7.75 -38.52 -24.61
C ALA A 79 9.27 -38.63 -24.79
N ALA A 80 9.72 -39.88 -24.83
CA ALA A 80 11.12 -40.28 -24.91
C ALA A 80 11.89 -39.62 -26.07
N LYS A 81 12.98 -38.93 -25.72
CA LYS A 81 14.22 -39.09 -26.50
C LYS A 81 15.44 -39.02 -25.56
N ARG A 82 16.04 -40.20 -25.42
CA ARG A 82 17.27 -40.55 -24.73
C ARG A 82 18.43 -39.64 -25.16
N ASN A 83 19.22 -39.18 -24.18
CA ASN A 83 20.70 -39.11 -24.12
C ASN A 83 21.08 -38.06 -23.06
N GLN A 84 21.37 -38.46 -21.82
CA GLN A 84 22.73 -38.63 -21.30
C GLN A 84 23.67 -37.44 -21.60
N LEU A 85 23.79 -36.50 -20.64
CA LEU A 85 24.98 -36.23 -19.83
C LEU A 85 25.07 -34.75 -19.39
N ASN A 86 25.52 -34.60 -18.14
CA ASN A 86 26.12 -33.44 -17.49
C ASN A 86 25.23 -32.34 -16.92
N ALA A 87 25.25 -32.34 -15.60
CA ALA A 87 25.05 -31.18 -14.74
C ALA A 87 25.83 -29.96 -15.25
N ASP A 88 25.19 -28.80 -15.25
CA ASP A 88 25.70 -27.74 -14.38
C ASP A 88 24.66 -26.62 -14.14
N ARG A 89 24.86 -26.01 -12.98
CA ARG A 89 24.09 -24.94 -12.34
C ARG A 89 23.75 -23.80 -13.30
N ASN A 90 22.55 -23.23 -13.21
CA ASN A 90 22.32 -21.87 -12.67
C ASN A 90 20.86 -21.42 -12.92
N GLY A 91 20.16 -21.03 -11.86
CA GLY A 91 18.87 -20.37 -11.96
C GLY A 91 19.06 -18.96 -12.52
N VAL A 92 18.50 -18.67 -13.69
CA VAL A 92 18.57 -17.35 -14.30
C VAL A 92 17.19 -16.93 -14.77
N TRP A 93 16.50 -16.19 -13.90
CA TRP A 93 15.35 -15.36 -14.25
C TRP A 93 15.84 -14.16 -15.05
N HIS A 94 15.85 -14.25 -16.38
CA HIS A 94 16.02 -13.06 -17.20
C HIS A 94 14.84 -12.91 -18.16
N SER A 95 14.11 -11.82 -17.92
CA SER A 95 13.06 -11.26 -18.75
C SER A 95 13.36 -11.40 -20.24
N LYS A 96 12.38 -11.92 -20.99
CA LYS A 96 12.34 -11.85 -22.45
C LYS A 96 12.57 -10.40 -22.89
N ARG A 97 13.77 -10.08 -23.35
CA ARG A 97 14.01 -8.92 -24.20
C ARG A 97 13.77 -9.33 -25.64
N GLY A 98 12.92 -8.56 -26.30
CA GLY A 98 12.57 -8.71 -27.70
C GLY A 98 13.79 -8.66 -28.61
N VAL A 99 13.63 -9.40 -29.70
CA VAL A 99 14.53 -9.56 -30.85
C VAL A 99 14.73 -8.25 -31.61
N SER A 100 15.87 -8.16 -32.31
CA SER A 100 16.24 -7.30 -33.46
C SER A 100 17.33 -6.28 -33.12
N GLY A 101 18.46 -6.17 -33.81
CA GLY A 101 18.99 -6.82 -35.00
C GLY A 101 20.29 -6.10 -35.41
N LYS A 102 21.37 -6.88 -35.57
CA LYS A 102 22.55 -6.75 -36.45
C LYS A 102 23.22 -5.37 -36.73
N LEU A 103 24.50 -5.33 -36.31
CA LEU A 103 25.70 -4.53 -36.65
C LEU A 103 25.84 -3.90 -38.06
N LYS A 104 26.54 -2.75 -38.12
CA LYS A 104 27.76 -2.40 -38.91
C LYS A 104 28.06 -0.89 -38.72
N ALA A 105 29.26 -0.34 -38.84
CA ALA A 105 30.67 -0.74 -38.79
C ALA A 105 31.42 0.56 -38.45
#